data_AF-A0A0C1NC72-F1
#
_entry.id   AF-A0A0C1NC72-F1
#
_cell.length_a   1.000
_cell.length_b   1.000
_cell.length_c   1.000
_cell.angle_alpha   90.00
_cell.angle_beta   90.00
_cell.angle_gamma   90.00
#
_symmetry.space_group_name_H-M   'P 1'
#
loop_
_entity.id
_entity.type
_entity.pdbx_description
1 polymer ?
#
loop_
_entity_poly.entity_id
_entity_poly.type
_entity_poly.pdbx_seq_one_letter_code
_entity_poly.pdbx_strand_id
1 'polypeptide(L)'
;MRYRTSGQLANYKPRRKDEVIVCSDPEGKFRDIEATIDYWFWFRQRLLKYGESVQIISPQKLADEIKKEYQKIWEKLSAVESSRNQS
;
A
#
# COMPACT_ATOMS: atom_id res chain seq x y z
N MET A 1 2.16 1.95 -13.22
CA MET A 1 2.61 1.70 -11.83
C MET A 1 2.12 0.34 -11.41
N ARG A 2 2.92 -0.47 -10.72
CA ARG A 2 2.50 -1.81 -10.27
C ARG A 2 2.46 -1.90 -8.76
N TYR A 3 1.36 -2.38 -8.21
CA TYR A 3 1.20 -2.64 -6.78
C TYR A 3 0.48 -3.97 -6.54
N ARG A 4 0.79 -4.60 -5.42
CA ARG A 4 0.21 -5.84 -4.95
C ARG A 4 -0.84 -5.52 -3.89
N THR A 5 -1.99 -6.16 -3.98
CA THR A 5 -3.00 -6.17 -2.93
C THR A 5 -3.04 -7.54 -2.27
N SER A 6 -3.11 -7.57 -0.94
CA SER A 6 -3.12 -8.80 -0.15
C SER A 6 -4.04 -8.65 1.07
N GLY A 7 -4.23 -9.74 1.82
CA GLY A 7 -5.07 -9.73 3.02
C GLY A 7 -6.53 -9.39 2.70
N GLN A 8 -7.07 -8.35 3.35
CA GLN A 8 -8.45 -7.90 3.12
C GLN A 8 -8.70 -7.41 1.68
N LEU A 9 -7.64 -7.07 0.94
CA LEU A 9 -7.70 -6.64 -0.46
C LEU A 9 -7.22 -7.72 -1.45
N ALA A 10 -7.05 -8.97 -1.01
CA ALA A 10 -6.65 -10.06 -1.90
C ALA A 10 -7.68 -10.32 -3.02
N ASN A 11 -8.95 -9.99 -2.78
CA ASN A 11 -10.03 -10.05 -3.77
C ASN A 11 -10.44 -8.69 -4.32
N TYR A 12 -9.54 -7.70 -4.25
CA TYR A 12 -9.82 -6.37 -4.76
C TYR A 12 -10.16 -6.41 -6.25
N LYS A 13 -11.33 -5.85 -6.58
CA LYS A 13 -11.76 -5.64 -7.95
C LYS A 13 -11.53 -4.17 -8.31
N PRO A 14 -10.63 -3.88 -9.25
CA PRO A 14 -10.44 -2.54 -9.75
C PRO A 14 -11.76 -1.95 -10.23
N ARG A 15 -12.04 -0.71 -9.84
CA ARG A 15 -13.23 0.03 -10.30
C ARG A 15 -12.89 1.09 -11.34
N ARG A 16 -11.59 1.39 -11.51
CA ARG A 16 -11.11 2.36 -12.47
C ARG A 16 -10.74 1.65 -13.75
N LYS A 17 -11.06 2.29 -14.88
CA LYS A 17 -10.69 1.84 -16.22
C LYS A 17 -9.17 1.72 -16.41
N ASP A 18 -8.40 2.51 -15.66
CA ASP A 18 -6.95 2.58 -15.77
C ASP A 18 -6.23 1.62 -14.81
N GLU A 19 -6.95 0.72 -14.14
CA GLU A 19 -6.41 -0.31 -13.26
C GLU A 19 -6.71 -1.70 -13.84
N VAL A 20 -5.66 -2.49 -14.08
CA VAL A 20 -5.76 -3.82 -14.70
C VAL A 20 -5.11 -4.84 -13.77
N ILE A 21 -5.81 -5.95 -13.52
CA ILE A 21 -5.22 -7.09 -12.80
C ILE A 21 -4.28 -7.80 -13.77
N VAL A 22 -2.99 -7.83 -13.41
CA VAL A 22 -1.93 -8.40 -14.25
C VAL A 22 -1.38 -9.70 -13.69
N CYS A 23 -1.58 -9.96 -12.40
CA CYS A 23 -1.30 -11.26 -11.78
C CYS A 23 -2.35 -11.54 -10.71
N SER A 24 -2.71 -12.80 -10.54
CA SER A 24 -3.54 -13.26 -9.43
C SER A 24 -2.95 -14.54 -8.90
N ASP A 25 -2.80 -14.61 -7.59
CA ASP A 25 -2.34 -15.80 -6.91
C ASP A 25 -3.38 -16.94 -7.05
N PRO A 26 -2.99 -18.17 -7.42
CA PRO A 26 -3.91 -19.30 -7.54
C PRO A 26 -4.63 -19.63 -6.23
N GLU A 27 -3.98 -19.38 -5.09
CA GLU A 27 -4.54 -19.58 -3.75
C GLU A 27 -5.37 -18.38 -3.28
N GLY A 28 -5.46 -17.32 -4.09
CA GLY A 28 -6.22 -16.11 -3.79
C GLY A 28 -5.62 -15.25 -2.68
N LYS A 29 -4.32 -15.40 -2.39
CA LYS A 29 -3.65 -14.64 -1.31
C LYS A 29 -3.30 -13.21 -1.71
N PHE A 30 -3.08 -12.97 -2.99
CA PHE A 30 -2.74 -11.64 -3.50
C PHE A 30 -3.15 -11.43 -4.96
N ARG A 31 -3.20 -10.17 -5.38
CA ARG A 31 -3.33 -9.75 -6.77
C ARG A 31 -2.33 -8.66 -7.07
N ASP A 32 -1.70 -8.73 -8.24
CA ASP A 32 -0.89 -7.63 -8.75
C ASP A 32 -1.73 -6.82 -9.73
N ILE A 33 -1.74 -5.52 -9.52
CA ILE A 33 -2.51 -4.55 -10.28
C ILE A 33 -1.53 -3.58 -10.92
N GLU A 34 -1.72 -3.36 -12.20
CA GLU A 34 -1.05 -2.32 -12.94
C GLU A 34 -2.03 -1.17 -13.15
N ALA A 35 -1.61 0.03 -12.76
CA ALA A 35 -2.44 1.22 -12.83
C ALA A 35 -1.67 2.40 -13.41
N THR A 36 -2.36 3.20 -14.23
CA THR A 36 -1.89 4.53 -14.58
C THR A 36 -2.32 5.51 -13.49
N ILE A 37 -1.34 6.19 -12.89
CA ILE A 37 -1.60 7.12 -11.79
C ILE A 37 -1.61 8.54 -12.32
N ASP A 38 -2.80 9.04 -12.64
CA ASP A 38 -2.97 10.42 -13.14
C ASP A 38 -2.75 11.46 -12.05
N TYR A 39 -3.08 11.11 -10.79
CA TYR A 39 -2.97 12.00 -9.64
C TYR A 39 -2.29 11.32 -8.46
N TRP A 40 -1.03 11.69 -8.24
CA TRP A 40 -0.17 11.13 -7.19
C TRP A 40 -0.74 11.31 -5.77
N PHE A 41 -1.30 12.49 -5.47
CA PHE A 41 -1.86 12.82 -4.15
C PHE A 41 -2.98 11.84 -3.74
N TRP A 42 -3.92 11.57 -4.64
CA TRP A 42 -5.04 10.64 -4.39
C TRP A 42 -4.58 9.20 -4.24
N PHE A 43 -3.57 8.81 -5.01
CA PHE A 43 -3.00 7.48 -4.91
C PHE A 43 -2.32 7.27 -3.54
N ARG A 44 -1.55 8.25 -3.06
CA ARG A 44 -0.92 8.19 -1.74
C ARG A 44 -1.94 8.10 -0.59
N GLN A 45 -3.00 8.90 -0.62
CA GLN A 45 -4.08 8.83 0.37
C GLN A 45 -4.74 7.44 0.42
N ARG A 46 -4.97 6.85 -0.76
CA ARG A 46 -5.54 5.50 -0.88
C ARG A 46 -4.59 4.45 -0.31
N LEU A 47 -3.30 4.57 -0.60
CA LEU A 47 -2.28 3.64 -0.10
C LEU A 47 -2.18 3.70 1.42
N LEU A 48 -2.18 4.90 2.00
CA LEU A 48 -2.25 5.11 3.45
C LEU A 48 -3.51 4.49 4.07
N LYS A 49 -4.67 4.66 3.42
CA LYS A 49 -5.94 4.07 3.88
C LYS A 49 -5.90 2.54 3.90
N TYR A 50 -5.24 1.93 2.92
CA TYR A 50 -5.15 0.48 2.82
C TYR A 50 -4.01 -0.12 3.64
N GLY A 51 -3.01 0.68 4.00
CA GLY A 51 -1.91 0.27 4.85
C GLY A 51 -1.21 -0.97 4.31
N GLU A 52 -1.01 -1.95 5.19
CA GLU A 52 -0.31 -3.20 4.91
C GLU A 52 -0.98 -4.10 3.86
N SER A 53 -2.25 -3.85 3.53
CA SER A 53 -2.95 -4.61 2.48
C SER A 53 -2.52 -4.20 1.06
N VAL A 54 -1.65 -3.19 0.91
CA VAL A 54 -1.12 -2.74 -0.38
C VAL A 54 0.40 -2.58 -0.30
N GLN A 55 1.09 -3.16 -1.29
CA GLN A 55 2.54 -3.03 -1.44
C GLN A 55 2.89 -2.55 -2.84
N ILE A 56 3.70 -1.50 -2.97
CA ILE A 56 4.20 -1.07 -4.27
C ILE A 56 5.27 -2.05 -4.74
N ILE A 57 5.12 -2.53 -5.98
CA ILE A 57 6.08 -3.42 -6.65
C ILE A 57 6.98 -2.63 -7.61
N SER A 58 6.43 -1.64 -8.33
CA SER A 58 7.21 -0.83 -9.28
C SER A 58 6.59 0.55 -9.54
N PRO A 59 7.39 1.63 -9.64
CA PRO A 59 8.86 1.65 -9.60
C PRO A 59 9.44 1.52 -8.19
N GLN A 60 10.61 0.86 -8.05
CA GLN A 60 11.23 0.55 -6.75
C GLN A 60 11.53 1.78 -5.91
N LYS A 61 12.02 2.86 -6.54
CA LYS A 61 12.29 4.15 -5.87
C LYS A 61 11.11 4.61 -5.02
N LEU A 62 9.91 4.46 -5.56
CA LEU A 62 8.69 4.88 -4.91
C LEU A 62 8.27 3.92 -3.80
N ALA A 63 8.45 2.60 -3.99
CA ALA A 63 8.26 1.63 -2.93
C ALA A 63 9.15 1.95 -1.72
N ASP A 64 10.40 2.35 -1.96
CA ASP A 64 11.35 2.70 -0.91
C ASP A 64 10.96 4.00 -0.19
N GLU A 65 10.50 5.02 -0.93
CA GLU A 65 10.00 6.27 -0.35
C GLU A 65 8.81 6.03 0.59
N ILE A 66 7.83 5.23 0.15
CA ILE A 66 6.67 4.88 0.96
C ILE A 66 7.07 4.04 2.18
N LYS A 67 7.97 3.06 2.01
CA LYS A 67 8.46 2.26 3.13
C LYS A 67 9.13 3.12 4.19
N LYS A 68 9.95 4.10 3.80
CA LYS A 68 10.57 5.06 4.73
C LYS A 68 9.53 5.91 5.46
N GLU A 69 8.46 6.31 4.78
CA GLU A 69 7.38 7.07 5.40
C GLU A 69 6.65 6.24 6.47
N TYR A 70 6.30 4.99 6.15
CA TYR A 70 5.71 4.07 7.13
C TYR A 70 6.64 3.82 8.31
N GLN A 71 7.95 3.64 8.08
CA GLN A 71 8.93 3.50 9.16
C GLN A 71 8.94 4.71 10.09
N LYS A 72 8.96 5.94 9.54
CA LYS A 72 8.92 7.17 10.36
C LYS A 72 7.62 7.31 11.14
N ILE A 73 6.49 6.91 10.57
CA ILE A 73 5.19 6.94 11.25
C ILE A 73 5.20 5.92 12.40
N TRP A 74 5.68 4.70 12.14
CA TRP A 74 5.81 3.65 13.13
C TRP A 74 6.71 4.06 14.31
N GLU A 75 7.89 4.60 14.01
CA GLU A 75 8.82 5.13 15.02
C GLU A 75 8.14 6.19 15.88
N LYS A 76 7.44 7.16 15.27
CA LYS A 76 6.70 8.19 16.01
C LYS A 76 5.58 7.61 16.89
N LEU A 77 4.81 6.64 16.37
CA LEU A 77 3.74 6.00 17.14
C LEU A 77 4.32 5.21 18.32
N SER A 78 5.38 4.43 18.11
CA SER A 78 6.06 3.68 19.18
C SER A 78 6.65 4.58 20.27
N ALA A 79 7.16 5.76 19.90
CA ALA A 79 7.67 6.74 20.85
C ALA A 79 6.54 7.38 21.67
N VAL A 80 5.38 7.63 21.06
CA VAL A 80 4.19 8.16 21.74
C VAL A 80 3.57 7.12 22.68
N GLU A 81 3.51 5.84 22.29
CA GLU A 81 3.02 4.76 23.14
C GLU A 81 3.93 4.51 24.34
N SER A 82 5.26 4.58 24.14
CA SER A 82 6.23 4.50 25.23
C SER A 82 6.11 5.66 26.22
N SER A 83 5.63 6.83 25.77
CA SER A 83 5.40 8.00 26.62
C SER A 83 4.06 7.94 27.36
N ARG A 84 3.05 7.25 26.81
CA ARG A 84 1.74 7.06 27.45
C ARG A 84 1.73 5.97 28.51
N ASN A 85 2.52 4.91 28.36
CA ASN A 85 2.61 3.82 29.35
C ASN A 85 3.49 4.15 30.57
N GLN A 86 4.01 5.38 30.66
CA GLN A 86 4.78 5.89 31.81
C GLN A 86 4.06 7.02 32.58
N SER A 87 2.77 7.28 32.30
CA SER A 87 1.93 8.24 33.04
C SER A 87 0.76 7.56 33.73
#